data_AF-A0A842N004-F1
#
_entry.id   AF-A0A842N004-F1
#
_cell.length_a   1.000
_cell.length_b   1.000
_cell.length_c   1.000
_cell.angle_alpha   90.00
_cell.angle_beta   90.00
_cell.angle_gamma   90.00
#
_symmetry.space_group_name_H-M   'P 1'
#
loop_
_entity.id
_entity.type
_entity.pdbx_description
1 polymer ?
#
loop_
_entity_poly.entity_id
_entity_poly.type
_entity_poly.pdbx_seq_one_letter_code
_entity_poly.pdbx_strand_id
1 'polypeptide(L)'
;MMSRKGGSTLVFTLILAFNAFPVYGQSLYTPSELSFTVYADGYAAVYYSADVDPTRPRVNITLFGSLYIDVLVEDQDGLLLDSSPSEGGLSIDILGSISVLVSYFTQDLTSKSGQIWAFAVNAPVDVSIILPKGSTIVSLSSVPLSMSNLGENLLLTMPGGEVEVSYTIGVTGTRDRAVAVINDAEGTIDGIKAEGILVDEAEDLLQQAKEALASGLYAEAEQQAEDAEVLAHVHGIAAGRARDRAVAEDFGR
;
A
#
# COMPACT_ATOMS: atom_id res chain seq x y z
N MET A 1 -46.05 14.28 -74.98
CA MET A 1 -46.23 13.07 -74.13
C MET A 1 -44.85 12.67 -73.62
N MET A 2 -44.37 13.23 -72.50
CA MET A 2 -44.48 12.65 -71.13
C MET A 2 -44.06 11.17 -71.13
N SER A 3 -42.79 10.82 -70.86
CA SER A 3 -42.02 10.85 -69.59
C SER A 3 -42.32 9.69 -68.63
N ARG A 4 -41.33 8.78 -68.56
CA ARG A 4 -40.70 8.17 -67.36
C ARG A 4 -41.55 7.22 -66.50
N LYS A 5 -40.98 6.01 -66.27
CA LYS A 5 -40.48 5.57 -64.95
C LYS A 5 -39.84 4.18 -65.05
N GLY A 6 -38.51 4.15 -64.95
CA GLY A 6 -37.79 2.97 -64.48
C GLY A 6 -38.05 2.82 -62.98
N GLY A 7 -38.61 1.70 -62.58
CA GLY A 7 -38.72 1.32 -61.18
C GLY A 7 -37.38 0.76 -60.73
N SER A 8 -36.62 1.54 -59.97
CA SER A 8 -35.46 1.05 -59.23
C SER A 8 -35.96 0.63 -57.84
N THR A 9 -36.02 -0.67 -57.59
CA THR A 9 -36.43 -1.21 -56.29
C THR A 9 -35.26 -1.05 -55.32
N LEU A 10 -35.36 -0.10 -54.41
CA LEU A 10 -34.35 0.17 -53.39
C LEU A 10 -34.69 -0.69 -52.15
N VAL A 11 -33.93 -1.75 -51.92
CA VAL A 11 -34.04 -2.59 -50.73
C VAL A 11 -33.29 -1.89 -49.60
N PHE A 12 -34.03 -1.40 -48.59
CA PHE A 12 -33.48 -0.85 -47.36
C PHE A 12 -33.33 -2.00 -46.34
N THR A 13 -32.13 -2.56 -46.23
CA THR A 13 -31.76 -3.46 -45.12
C THR A 13 -31.52 -2.62 -43.87
N LEU A 14 -32.45 -2.70 -42.91
CA LEU A 14 -32.31 -2.14 -41.57
C LEU A 14 -31.38 -3.04 -40.75
N ILE A 15 -30.14 -2.61 -40.52
CA ILE A 15 -29.21 -3.29 -39.60
C ILE A 15 -29.59 -2.86 -38.18
N LEU A 16 -30.19 -3.76 -37.42
CA LEU A 16 -30.48 -3.57 -36.00
C LEU A 16 -29.17 -3.77 -35.23
N ALA A 17 -28.46 -2.69 -34.92
CA ALA A 17 -27.29 -2.73 -34.04
C ALA A 17 -27.77 -2.97 -32.60
N PHE A 18 -27.79 -4.23 -32.16
CA PHE A 18 -27.93 -4.59 -30.76
C PHE A 18 -26.68 -4.08 -30.03
N ASN A 19 -26.77 -2.88 -29.44
CA ASN A 19 -25.81 -2.45 -28.44
C ASN A 19 -26.07 -3.31 -27.20
N ALA A 20 -25.29 -4.39 -27.05
CA ALA A 20 -25.17 -5.08 -25.79
C ALA A 20 -24.46 -4.11 -24.83
N PHE A 21 -25.22 -3.29 -24.11
CA PHE A 21 -24.68 -2.66 -22.92
C PHE A 21 -24.29 -3.78 -21.96
N PRO A 22 -23.07 -3.79 -21.40
CA PRO A 22 -22.75 -4.71 -20.33
C PRO A 22 -23.72 -4.41 -19.18
N VAL A 23 -24.67 -5.33 -18.97
CA VAL A 23 -25.42 -5.40 -17.72
C VAL A 23 -24.41 -5.90 -16.70
N TYR A 24 -23.79 -4.98 -15.98
CA TYR A 24 -23.12 -5.33 -14.74
C TYR A 24 -24.23 -5.82 -13.79
N GLY A 25 -24.42 -7.14 -13.73
CA GLY A 25 -25.23 -7.75 -12.68
C GLY A 25 -24.72 -7.22 -11.34
N GLN A 26 -25.64 -7.01 -10.39
CA GLN A 26 -25.25 -6.66 -9.03
C GLN A 26 -24.19 -7.66 -8.57
N SER A 27 -22.99 -7.17 -8.26
CA SER A 27 -21.95 -8.00 -7.66
C SER A 27 -22.58 -8.70 -6.45
N LEU A 28 -22.41 -10.01 -6.35
CA LEU A 28 -23.00 -10.84 -5.29
C LEU A 28 -22.30 -10.65 -3.93
N TYR A 29 -21.50 -9.59 -3.82
CA TYR A 29 -20.76 -9.16 -2.66
C TYR A 29 -20.59 -7.64 -2.71
N THR A 30 -20.32 -7.03 -1.56
CA THR A 30 -20.02 -5.60 -1.43
C THR A 30 -18.59 -5.44 -0.94
N PRO A 31 -17.66 -4.86 -1.73
CA PRO A 31 -16.32 -4.53 -1.26
C PRO A 31 -16.40 -3.64 -0.02
N SER A 32 -15.68 -3.97 1.06
CA SER A 32 -15.69 -3.18 2.30
C SER A 32 -14.33 -2.56 2.59
N GLU A 33 -13.24 -3.33 2.51
CA GLU A 33 -11.88 -2.84 2.76
C GLU A 33 -10.89 -3.40 1.75
N LEU A 34 -9.95 -2.57 1.32
CA LEU A 34 -8.89 -2.98 0.40
C LEU A 34 -7.56 -2.32 0.79
N SER A 35 -6.55 -3.14 1.08
CA SER A 35 -5.23 -2.65 1.41
C SER A 35 -4.12 -3.42 0.69
N PHE A 36 -3.03 -2.69 0.44
CA PHE A 36 -1.85 -3.17 -0.26
C PHE A 36 -0.61 -2.86 0.56
N THR A 37 0.25 -3.85 0.76
CA THR A 37 1.63 -3.62 1.22
C THR A 37 2.57 -3.95 0.08
N VAL A 38 3.26 -2.93 -0.43
CA VAL A 38 4.18 -3.05 -1.55
C VAL A 38 5.59 -3.25 -1.01
N TYR A 39 6.29 -4.25 -1.55
CA TYR A 39 7.64 -4.62 -1.17
C TYR A 39 8.68 -4.16 -2.20
N ALA A 40 9.93 -4.02 -1.77
CA ALA A 40 11.02 -3.49 -2.59
C ALA A 40 11.44 -4.38 -3.77
N ASP A 41 11.01 -5.65 -3.76
CA ASP A 41 11.18 -6.62 -4.84
C ASP A 41 10.03 -6.60 -5.87
N GLY A 42 9.05 -5.71 -5.68
CA GLY A 42 7.89 -5.54 -6.56
C GLY A 42 6.71 -6.45 -6.23
N TYR A 43 6.79 -7.32 -5.24
CA TYR A 43 5.60 -8.02 -4.76
C TYR A 43 4.69 -7.05 -3.98
N ALA A 44 3.40 -7.30 -4.05
CA ALA A 44 2.39 -6.64 -3.24
C ALA A 44 1.60 -7.72 -2.48
N ALA A 45 1.54 -7.59 -1.16
CA ALA A 45 0.52 -8.27 -0.36
C ALA A 45 -0.80 -7.52 -0.53
N VAL A 46 -1.87 -8.25 -0.78
CA VAL A 46 -3.23 -7.75 -0.92
C VAL A 46 -4.07 -8.30 0.20
N TYR A 47 -4.80 -7.43 0.90
CA TYR A 47 -5.84 -7.80 1.84
C TYR A 47 -7.15 -7.19 1.36
N TYR A 48 -8.12 -8.05 1.08
CA TYR A 48 -9.38 -7.63 0.48
C TYR A 48 -10.57 -8.23 1.24
N SER A 49 -11.36 -7.36 1.86
CA SER A 49 -12.57 -7.71 2.57
C SER A 49 -13.80 -7.39 1.74
N ALA A 50 -14.78 -8.30 1.77
CA ALA A 50 -16.06 -8.11 1.13
C ALA A 50 -17.19 -8.71 1.97
N ASP A 51 -18.30 -7.98 2.06
CA ASP A 51 -19.55 -8.46 2.64
C ASP A 51 -20.26 -9.39 1.65
N VAL A 52 -20.76 -10.52 2.14
CA VAL A 52 -21.38 -11.58 1.34
C VAL A 52 -22.77 -11.94 1.88
N ASP A 53 -23.62 -12.52 1.02
CA ASP A 53 -24.96 -12.97 1.41
C ASP A 53 -24.90 -14.38 2.05
N PRO A 54 -25.15 -14.52 3.36
CA PRO A 54 -25.02 -15.80 4.07
C PRO A 54 -26.06 -16.85 3.62
N THR A 55 -27.08 -16.46 2.86
CA THR A 55 -28.07 -17.40 2.31
C THR A 55 -27.57 -18.16 1.08
N ARG A 56 -26.40 -17.77 0.55
CA ARG A 56 -25.78 -18.40 -0.61
C ARG A 56 -24.77 -19.47 -0.18
N PRO A 57 -24.57 -20.52 -0.98
CA PRO A 57 -23.52 -21.49 -0.72
C PRO A 57 -22.13 -20.98 -1.14
N ARG A 58 -22.08 -20.13 -2.18
CA ARG A 58 -20.86 -19.66 -2.82
C ARG A 58 -20.95 -18.22 -3.28
N VAL A 59 -19.79 -17.59 -3.39
CA VAL A 59 -19.60 -16.27 -4.00
C VAL A 59 -18.40 -16.30 -4.95
N ASN A 60 -18.47 -15.55 -6.04
CA ASN A 60 -17.32 -15.32 -6.92
C ASN A 60 -16.78 -13.92 -6.65
N ILE A 61 -15.54 -13.83 -6.19
CA ILE A 61 -14.86 -12.58 -5.87
C ILE A 61 -13.79 -12.31 -6.93
N THR A 62 -13.87 -11.14 -7.55
CA THR A 62 -12.83 -10.64 -8.46
C THR A 62 -11.64 -10.16 -7.65
N LEU A 63 -10.45 -10.59 -8.03
CA LEU A 63 -9.18 -10.21 -7.40
C LEU A 63 -8.38 -9.26 -8.30
N PHE A 64 -7.36 -8.63 -7.71
CA PHE A 64 -6.47 -7.69 -8.39
C PHE A 64 -5.21 -8.42 -8.85
N GLY A 65 -4.91 -8.33 -10.15
CA GLY A 65 -3.86 -9.11 -10.80
C GLY A 65 -4.37 -10.39 -11.45
N SER A 66 -3.43 -11.16 -11.98
CA SER A 66 -3.66 -12.40 -12.74
C SER A 66 -2.96 -13.62 -12.14
N LEU A 67 -1.87 -13.39 -11.39
CA LEU A 67 -1.16 -14.42 -10.64
C LEU A 67 -1.30 -14.16 -9.14
N TYR A 68 -1.91 -15.13 -8.44
CA TYR A 68 -2.12 -15.10 -7.00
C TYR A 68 -1.24 -16.17 -6.33
N ILE A 69 -0.45 -15.75 -5.34
CA ILE A 69 0.47 -16.61 -4.58
C ILE A 69 0.01 -16.65 -3.13
N ASP A 70 0.08 -17.83 -2.52
CA ASP A 70 -0.26 -18.08 -1.11
C ASP A 70 -1.64 -17.50 -0.71
N VAL A 71 -2.64 -17.79 -1.54
CA VAL A 71 -4.03 -17.37 -1.31
C VAL A 71 -4.56 -17.98 -0.02
N LEU A 72 -5.06 -17.11 0.87
CA LEU A 72 -5.76 -17.44 2.09
C LEU A 72 -7.14 -16.79 2.07
N VAL A 73 -8.17 -17.53 2.45
CA VAL A 73 -9.54 -17.01 2.57
C VAL A 73 -10.07 -17.35 3.96
N GLU A 74 -10.50 -16.33 4.67
CA GLU A 74 -11.05 -16.42 6.02
C GLU A 74 -12.46 -15.80 6.06
N ASP A 75 -13.28 -16.23 7.01
CA ASP A 75 -14.54 -15.58 7.32
C ASP A 75 -14.42 -14.52 8.44
N GLN A 76 -15.55 -13.96 8.87
CA GLN A 76 -15.61 -12.96 9.94
C GLN A 76 -15.02 -13.41 11.29
N ASP A 77 -14.92 -14.72 11.54
CA ASP A 77 -14.43 -15.31 12.78
C ASP A 77 -13.00 -15.88 12.62
N GLY A 78 -12.37 -15.71 11.46
CA GLY A 78 -11.05 -16.25 11.14
C GLY A 78 -11.07 -17.74 10.77
N LEU A 79 -12.23 -18.30 10.41
CA LEU A 79 -12.32 -19.66 9.91
C LEU A 79 -11.87 -19.73 8.46
N LEU A 80 -10.97 -20.66 8.13
CA LEU A 80 -10.54 -20.89 6.76
C LEU A 80 -11.70 -21.39 5.89
N LEU A 81 -11.91 -20.73 4.76
CA LEU A 81 -12.91 -21.09 3.76
C LEU A 81 -12.26 -21.76 2.54
N ASP A 82 -12.92 -22.79 2.02
CA ASP A 82 -12.50 -23.43 0.78
C ASP A 82 -12.74 -22.50 -0.42
N SER A 83 -11.77 -22.47 -1.33
CA SER A 83 -11.87 -21.68 -2.55
C SER A 83 -11.25 -22.40 -3.76
N SER A 84 -11.69 -22.00 -4.94
CA SER A 84 -11.18 -22.50 -6.21
C SER A 84 -11.01 -21.35 -7.20
N PRO A 85 -10.01 -21.39 -8.10
CA PRO A 85 -9.84 -20.36 -9.11
C PRO A 85 -11.08 -20.20 -9.99
N SER A 86 -11.48 -18.95 -10.26
CA SER A 86 -12.52 -18.59 -11.21
C SER A 86 -12.01 -17.54 -12.19
N GLU A 87 -12.82 -17.16 -13.18
CA GLU A 87 -12.47 -16.08 -14.10
C GLU A 87 -12.22 -14.78 -13.30
N GLY A 88 -10.99 -14.27 -13.37
CA GLY A 88 -10.57 -13.02 -12.72
C GLY A 88 -10.53 -13.04 -11.19
N GLY A 89 -10.53 -14.21 -10.53
CA GLY A 89 -10.46 -14.28 -9.07
C GLY A 89 -10.76 -15.66 -8.50
N LEU A 90 -11.61 -15.73 -7.47
CA LEU A 90 -11.92 -16.95 -6.72
C LEU A 90 -13.42 -17.21 -6.62
N SER A 91 -13.80 -18.49 -6.67
CA SER A 91 -15.08 -18.99 -6.19
C SER A 91 -14.89 -19.57 -4.80
N ILE A 92 -15.57 -18.98 -3.80
CA ILE A 92 -15.40 -19.27 -2.37
C ILE A 92 -16.67 -19.95 -1.83
N ASP A 93 -16.50 -21.03 -1.08
CA ASP A 93 -17.56 -21.67 -0.29
C ASP A 93 -17.77 -20.89 1.02
N ILE A 94 -18.86 -20.12 1.10
CA ILE A 94 -19.06 -19.16 2.21
C ILE A 94 -19.71 -19.77 3.45
N LEU A 95 -20.32 -20.95 3.36
CA LEU A 95 -20.82 -21.71 4.53
C LEU A 95 -21.70 -20.92 5.54
N GLY A 96 -22.40 -19.88 5.09
CA GLY A 96 -23.22 -19.02 5.96
C GLY A 96 -22.49 -17.81 6.58
N SER A 97 -21.24 -17.57 6.21
CA SER A 97 -20.46 -16.38 6.57
C SER A 97 -21.09 -15.10 6.01
N ILE A 98 -20.85 -13.98 6.68
CA ILE A 98 -21.39 -12.67 6.33
C ILE A 98 -20.34 -11.75 5.69
N SER A 99 -19.07 -12.07 5.86
CA SER A 99 -17.95 -11.43 5.19
C SER A 99 -16.85 -12.44 4.92
N VAL A 100 -15.98 -12.10 3.99
CA VAL A 100 -14.77 -12.87 3.70
C VAL A 100 -13.57 -11.93 3.61
N LEU A 101 -12.43 -12.40 4.08
CA LEU A 101 -11.13 -11.76 3.94
C LEU A 101 -10.26 -12.62 3.02
N VAL A 102 -9.88 -12.07 1.88
CA VAL A 102 -8.96 -12.71 0.93
C VAL A 102 -7.59 -12.05 1.07
N SER A 103 -6.58 -12.86 1.38
CA SER A 103 -5.18 -12.42 1.49
C SER A 103 -4.30 -13.18 0.50
N TYR A 104 -3.45 -12.48 -0.25
CA TYR A 104 -2.55 -13.11 -1.22
C TYR A 104 -1.39 -12.18 -1.62
N PHE A 105 -0.40 -12.73 -2.32
CA PHE A 105 0.67 -11.97 -2.94
C PHE A 105 0.55 -11.96 -4.46
N THR A 106 0.94 -10.86 -5.08
CA THR A 106 1.05 -10.74 -6.54
C THR A 106 2.14 -9.75 -6.94
N GLN A 107 2.74 -9.94 -8.11
CA GLN A 107 3.68 -8.99 -8.69
C GLN A 107 3.03 -8.12 -9.79
N ASP A 108 1.77 -8.41 -10.14
CA ASP A 108 1.11 -7.82 -11.31
C ASP A 108 0.70 -6.35 -11.11
N LEU A 109 0.69 -5.89 -9.86
CA LEU A 109 0.28 -4.53 -9.49
C LEU A 109 1.44 -3.54 -9.48
N THR A 110 2.67 -4.00 -9.68
CA THR A 110 3.84 -3.12 -9.71
C THR A 110 4.59 -3.23 -11.03
N SER A 111 5.25 -2.13 -11.39
CA SER A 111 6.15 -2.10 -12.54
C SER A 111 7.34 -1.19 -12.24
N LYS A 112 8.45 -1.37 -12.97
CA LYS A 112 9.67 -0.59 -12.80
C LYS A 112 10.21 -0.10 -14.14
N SER A 113 10.52 1.18 -14.22
CA SER A 113 11.21 1.80 -15.34
C SER A 113 12.39 2.63 -14.83
N GLY A 114 13.61 2.13 -15.07
CA GLY A 114 14.82 2.72 -14.50
C GLY A 114 14.81 2.65 -12.96
N GLN A 115 14.82 3.81 -12.30
CA GLN A 115 14.74 3.92 -10.83
C GLN A 115 13.32 4.14 -10.31
N ILE A 116 12.36 4.41 -11.21
CA ILE A 116 10.97 4.70 -10.84
C ILE A 116 10.19 3.39 -10.81
N TRP A 117 9.54 3.15 -9.69
CA TRP A 117 8.51 2.14 -9.51
C TRP A 117 7.14 2.78 -9.67
N ALA A 118 6.18 2.00 -10.17
CA ALA A 118 4.78 2.37 -10.19
C ALA A 118 3.95 1.24 -9.60
N PHE A 119 3.06 1.56 -8.66
CA PHE A 119 1.96 0.71 -8.22
C PHE A 119 0.69 1.18 -8.92
N ALA A 120 -0.09 0.26 -9.50
CA ALA A 120 -1.32 0.61 -10.20
C ALA A 120 -2.44 -0.41 -9.93
N VAL A 121 -3.64 0.09 -9.64
CA VAL A 121 -4.84 -0.72 -9.41
C VAL A 121 -6.10 0.05 -9.78
N ASN A 122 -7.13 -0.66 -10.27
CA ASN A 122 -8.48 -0.09 -10.38
C ASN A 122 -9.33 -0.63 -9.22
N ALA A 123 -9.55 0.20 -8.21
CA ALA A 123 -10.15 -0.19 -6.94
C ALA A 123 -11.63 0.16 -6.86
N PRO A 124 -12.50 -0.73 -6.34
CA PRO A 124 -13.93 -0.45 -6.20
C PRO A 124 -14.27 0.41 -4.97
N VAL A 125 -13.33 0.55 -4.03
CA VAL A 125 -13.44 1.32 -2.77
C VAL A 125 -12.14 2.07 -2.53
N ASP A 126 -12.13 2.94 -1.52
CA ASP A 126 -10.90 3.60 -1.07
C ASP A 126 -9.84 2.56 -0.66
N VAL A 127 -8.57 2.87 -0.94
CA VAL A 127 -7.47 1.92 -0.76
C VAL A 127 -6.40 2.47 0.16
N SER A 128 -5.92 1.61 1.06
CA SER A 128 -4.71 1.87 1.84
C SER A 128 -3.50 1.24 1.16
N ILE A 129 -2.47 2.03 0.90
CA ILE A 129 -1.24 1.59 0.24
C ILE A 129 -0.07 1.88 1.17
N ILE A 130 0.63 0.83 1.59
CA ILE A 130 1.88 0.92 2.33
C ILE A 130 3.01 0.72 1.34
N LEU A 131 3.80 1.76 1.12
CA LEU A 131 4.98 1.70 0.24
C LEU A 131 6.20 1.13 0.98
N PRO A 132 7.21 0.61 0.25
CA PRO A 132 8.45 0.14 0.85
C PRO A 132 9.16 1.21 1.69
N LYS A 133 9.99 0.78 2.65
CA LYS A 133 10.86 1.68 3.42
C LYS A 133 11.72 2.53 2.47
N GLY A 134 11.92 3.80 2.82
CA GLY A 134 12.75 4.71 2.03
C GLY A 134 12.11 5.11 0.69
N SER A 135 10.80 4.94 0.55
CA SER A 135 10.09 5.39 -0.66
C SER A 135 9.95 6.90 -0.69
N THR A 136 10.19 7.50 -1.85
CA THR A 136 9.88 8.90 -2.13
C THR A 136 8.85 8.98 -3.26
N ILE A 137 7.73 9.68 -3.01
CA ILE A 137 6.69 9.86 -4.03
C ILE A 137 7.21 10.75 -5.17
N VAL A 138 7.04 10.26 -6.39
CA VAL A 138 7.30 11.01 -7.63
C VAL A 138 6.02 11.59 -8.21
N SER A 139 4.95 10.78 -8.26
CA SER A 139 3.66 11.19 -8.83
C SER A 139 2.51 10.35 -8.26
N LEU A 140 1.30 10.92 -8.30
CA LEU A 140 0.06 10.29 -7.86
C LEU A 140 -1.03 10.54 -8.91
N SER A 141 -1.87 9.54 -9.20
CA SER A 141 -3.00 9.71 -10.16
C SER A 141 -4.06 10.69 -9.68
N SER A 142 -4.22 10.81 -8.36
CA SER A 142 -5.17 11.70 -7.70
C SER A 142 -4.64 12.18 -6.35
N VAL A 143 -5.35 13.12 -5.72
CA VAL A 143 -4.98 13.61 -4.38
C VAL A 143 -5.37 12.55 -3.34
N PRO A 144 -4.44 12.07 -2.49
CA PRO A 144 -4.76 11.14 -1.40
C PRO A 144 -5.76 11.75 -0.41
N LEU A 145 -6.62 10.90 0.14
CA LEU A 145 -7.48 11.25 1.27
C LEU A 145 -6.66 11.51 2.54
N SER A 146 -5.56 10.77 2.71
CA SER A 146 -4.58 11.01 3.76
C SER A 146 -3.21 10.46 3.38
N MET A 147 -2.18 10.99 4.06
CA MET A 147 -0.80 10.54 3.95
C MET A 147 -0.17 10.63 5.34
N SER A 148 0.50 9.55 5.75
CA SER A 148 1.15 9.46 7.05
C SER A 148 2.30 8.46 7.02
N ASN A 149 3.19 8.53 7.99
CA ASN A 149 4.22 7.51 8.17
C ASN A 149 3.68 6.40 9.08
N LEU A 150 3.87 5.15 8.67
CA LEU A 150 3.64 3.96 9.47
C LEU A 150 5.00 3.33 9.76
N GLY A 151 5.61 3.73 10.88
CA GLY A 151 7.03 3.45 11.10
C GLY A 151 7.89 4.12 10.03
N GLU A 152 8.70 3.33 9.33
CA GLU A 152 9.59 3.79 8.26
C GLU A 152 8.97 3.68 6.86
N ASN A 153 7.72 3.19 6.78
CA ASN A 153 6.96 3.05 5.56
C ASN A 153 5.99 4.22 5.38
N LEU A 154 5.73 4.58 4.13
CA LEU A 154 4.73 5.58 3.81
C LEU A 154 3.36 4.92 3.62
N LEU A 155 2.37 5.37 4.39
CA LEU A 155 0.97 4.96 4.26
C LEU A 155 0.19 6.05 3.52
N LEU A 156 -0.42 5.68 2.39
CA LEU A 156 -1.34 6.51 1.63
C LEU A 156 -2.74 5.93 1.71
N THR A 157 -3.74 6.78 1.86
CA THR A 157 -5.13 6.41 1.58
C THR A 157 -5.60 7.12 0.33
N MET A 158 -5.91 6.37 -0.73
CA MET A 158 -6.35 6.89 -2.02
C MET A 158 -7.85 6.68 -2.19
N PRO A 159 -8.56 7.61 -2.85
CA PRO A 159 -9.96 7.37 -3.21
C PRO A 159 -10.08 6.21 -4.20
N GLY A 160 -11.22 5.51 -4.18
CA GLY A 160 -11.51 4.45 -5.15
C GLY A 160 -11.49 4.92 -6.62
N GLY A 161 -11.26 3.96 -7.53
CA GLY A 161 -11.10 4.20 -8.98
C GLY A 161 -9.71 3.81 -9.48
N GLU A 162 -9.25 4.45 -10.55
CA GLU A 162 -7.91 4.24 -11.12
C GLU A 162 -6.84 4.91 -10.25
N VAL A 163 -6.14 4.10 -9.47
CA VAL A 163 -5.08 4.52 -8.56
C VAL A 163 -3.73 4.16 -9.17
N GLU A 164 -2.87 5.16 -9.34
CA GLU A 164 -1.47 4.98 -9.70
C GLU A 164 -0.59 5.79 -8.74
N VAL A 165 0.43 5.14 -8.20
CA VAL A 165 1.42 5.75 -7.31
C VAL A 165 2.80 5.46 -7.88
N SER A 166 3.48 6.50 -8.36
CA SER A 166 4.86 6.43 -8.83
C SER A 166 5.82 6.88 -7.73
N TYR A 167 6.85 6.10 -7.47
CA TYR A 167 7.80 6.34 -6.38
C TYR A 167 9.21 5.85 -6.74
N THR A 168 10.21 6.34 -6.03
CA THR A 168 11.55 5.76 -6.00
C THR A 168 11.76 5.06 -4.67
N ILE A 169 12.59 4.03 -4.63
CA ILE A 169 13.04 3.41 -3.38
C ILE A 169 14.51 3.78 -3.21
N GLY A 170 14.86 4.38 -2.07
CA GLY A 170 16.25 4.60 -1.72
C GLY A 170 17.03 3.29 -1.78
N VAL A 171 18.10 3.24 -2.57
CA VAL A 171 18.93 2.04 -2.66
C VAL A 171 19.85 2.02 -1.44
N THR A 172 19.64 1.05 -0.57
CA THR A 172 20.50 0.80 0.60
C THR A 172 21.95 0.67 0.19
N GLY A 173 22.85 1.29 0.95
CA GLY A 173 24.27 1.28 0.65
C GLY A 173 24.70 2.19 -0.51
N THR A 174 23.85 3.14 -0.91
CA THR A 174 24.27 4.26 -1.76
C THR A 174 24.69 5.46 -0.93
N ARG A 175 25.59 6.29 -1.49
CA ARG A 175 26.04 7.52 -0.85
C ARG A 175 24.88 8.45 -0.53
N ASP A 176 23.98 8.68 -1.48
CA ASP A 176 22.87 9.62 -1.33
C ASP A 176 21.91 9.18 -0.21
N ARG A 177 21.63 7.87 -0.12
CA ARG A 177 20.82 7.30 0.95
C ARG A 177 21.51 7.43 2.30
N ALA A 178 22.79 7.07 2.41
CA ALA A 178 23.55 7.21 3.64
C ALA A 178 23.59 8.67 4.14
N VAL A 179 23.76 9.63 3.23
CA VAL A 179 23.68 11.07 3.55
C VAL A 179 22.30 11.45 4.06
N ALA A 180 21.22 10.97 3.44
CA ALA A 180 19.86 11.26 3.87
C ALA A 180 19.59 10.73 5.30
N VAL A 181 19.95 9.47 5.59
CA VAL A 181 19.78 8.88 6.93
C VAL A 181 20.60 9.62 7.99
N ILE A 182 21.85 9.97 7.68
CA ILE A 182 22.69 10.73 8.60
C ILE A 182 22.06 12.09 8.95
N ASN A 183 21.49 12.79 7.96
CA ASN A 183 20.83 14.07 8.19
C ASN A 183 19.54 13.92 9.02
N ASP A 184 18.74 12.89 8.76
CA ASP A 184 17.52 12.60 9.53
C ASP A 184 17.86 12.26 10.99
N ALA A 185 18.84 11.38 11.20
CA ALA A 185 19.34 11.01 12.53
C ALA A 185 19.90 12.23 13.29
N GLU A 186 20.68 13.09 12.62
CA GLU A 186 21.21 14.33 13.19
C GLU A 186 20.08 15.27 13.64
N GLY A 187 19.04 15.46 12.80
CA GLY A 187 17.88 16.26 13.16
C GLY A 187 17.11 15.71 14.37
N THR A 188 16.93 14.38 14.43
CA THR A 188 16.26 13.71 15.56
C THR A 188 17.07 13.85 16.85
N ILE A 189 18.38 13.63 16.81
CA ILE A 189 19.29 13.76 17.95
C ILE A 189 19.32 15.20 18.47
N ASP A 190 19.46 16.19 17.58
CA ASP A 190 19.45 17.61 17.95
C ASP A 190 18.13 18.03 18.61
N GLY A 191 17.00 17.53 18.09
CA GLY A 191 15.68 17.76 18.66
C GLY A 191 15.55 17.25 20.09
N ILE A 192 15.99 16.01 20.35
CA ILE A 192 15.94 15.40 21.69
C ILE A 192 16.93 16.09 22.65
N LYS A 193 18.12 16.44 22.17
CA LYS A 193 19.13 17.16 22.96
C LYS A 193 18.64 18.54 23.39
N ALA A 194 17.87 19.23 22.55
CA ALA A 194 17.24 20.50 22.88
C ALA A 194 16.23 20.39 24.04
N GLU A 195 15.68 19.21 24.32
CA GLU A 195 14.85 18.93 25.49
C GLU A 195 15.65 18.70 26.79
N GLY A 196 16.99 18.77 26.72
CA GLY A 196 17.89 18.54 27.85
C GLY A 196 18.12 17.06 28.16
N ILE A 197 17.75 16.16 27.24
CA ILE A 197 17.94 14.71 27.36
C ILE A 197 19.36 14.36 26.90
N LEU A 198 20.06 13.54 27.70
CA LEU A 198 21.40 13.05 27.35
C LEU A 198 21.31 11.96 26.28
N VAL A 199 22.08 12.12 25.21
CA VAL A 199 22.07 11.26 24.01
C VAL A 199 23.50 10.92 23.55
N ASP A 200 24.47 10.91 24.47
CA ASP A 200 25.90 10.74 24.18
C ASP A 200 26.19 9.48 23.32
N GLU A 201 25.57 8.35 23.64
CA GLU A 201 25.73 7.10 22.88
C GLU A 201 25.19 7.20 21.44
N ALA A 202 24.12 7.97 21.23
CA ALA A 202 23.57 8.22 19.90
C ALA A 202 24.47 9.18 19.10
N GLU A 203 25.08 10.18 19.75
CA GLU A 203 26.07 11.08 19.12
C GLU A 203 27.33 10.31 18.68
N ASP A 204 27.81 9.36 19.49
CA ASP A 204 28.95 8.51 19.16
C ASP A 204 28.65 7.60 17.94
N LEU A 205 27.43 7.07 17.84
CA LEU A 205 27.00 6.29 16.67
C LEU A 205 26.86 7.16 15.42
N LEU A 206 26.28 8.35 15.55
CA LEU A 206 26.18 9.31 14.45
C LEU A 206 27.57 9.73 13.93
N GLN A 207 28.54 9.88 14.83
CA GLN A 207 29.92 10.18 14.46
C GLN A 207 30.57 9.00 13.70
N GLN A 208 30.36 7.76 14.15
CA GLN A 208 30.81 6.57 13.42
C GLN A 208 30.18 6.50 12.02
N ALA A 209 28.88 6.81 11.90
CA ALA A 209 28.20 6.86 10.60
C ALA A 209 28.83 7.87 9.64
N LYS A 210 29.16 9.08 10.15
CA LYS A 210 29.84 10.13 9.37
C LYS A 210 31.24 9.69 8.91
N GLU A 211 31.96 8.94 9.74
CA GLU A 211 33.28 8.37 9.40
C GLU A 211 33.20 7.24 8.36
N ALA A 212 32.22 6.35 8.50
CA ALA A 212 31.93 5.30 7.52
C ALA A 212 31.54 5.90 6.16
N LEU A 213 30.73 6.98 6.16
CA LEU A 213 30.38 7.73 4.96
C LEU A 213 31.62 8.32 4.27
N ALA A 214 32.51 8.95 5.05
CA ALA A 214 33.78 9.49 4.55
C ALA A 214 34.71 8.40 3.98
N SER A 215 34.62 7.18 4.52
CA SER A 215 35.37 6.00 4.10
C SER A 215 34.75 5.27 2.90
N GLY A 216 33.59 5.72 2.41
CA GLY A 216 32.86 5.08 1.31
C GLY A 216 32.10 3.81 1.70
N LEU A 217 31.99 3.50 3.00
CA LEU A 217 31.27 2.36 3.56
C LEU A 217 29.80 2.72 3.76
N TYR A 218 29.07 2.96 2.66
CA TYR A 218 27.73 3.55 2.72
C TYR A 218 26.68 2.70 3.43
N ALA A 219 26.73 1.37 3.28
CA ALA A 219 25.78 0.49 3.97
C ALA A 219 26.01 0.49 5.48
N GLU A 220 27.27 0.56 5.92
CA GLU A 220 27.64 0.67 7.34
C GLU A 220 27.26 2.05 7.89
N ALA A 221 27.52 3.11 7.13
CA ALA A 221 27.10 4.46 7.48
C ALA A 221 25.58 4.58 7.65
N GLU A 222 24.81 3.98 6.73
CA GLU A 222 23.35 3.92 6.82
C GLU A 222 22.90 3.18 8.08
N GLN A 223 23.44 1.98 8.34
CA GLN A 223 23.09 1.19 9.52
C GLN A 223 23.40 1.94 10.83
N GLN A 224 24.60 2.52 10.94
CA GLN A 224 25.02 3.24 12.14
C GLN A 224 24.16 4.48 12.40
N ALA A 225 23.72 5.17 11.33
CA ALA A 225 22.83 6.31 11.46
C ALA A 225 21.40 5.91 11.87
N GLU A 226 20.87 4.80 11.33
CA GLU A 226 19.58 4.24 11.78
C GLU A 226 19.65 3.82 13.26
N ASP A 227 20.73 3.15 13.68
CA ASP A 227 20.92 2.74 15.07
C ASP A 227 21.02 3.96 16.01
N ALA A 228 21.69 5.02 15.57
CA ALA A 228 21.78 6.29 16.31
C ALA A 228 20.40 6.94 16.51
N GLU A 229 19.60 7.00 15.44
CA GLU A 229 18.24 7.55 15.48
C GLU A 229 17.33 6.76 16.42
N VAL A 230 17.34 5.43 16.31
CA VAL A 230 16.56 4.54 17.18
C VAL A 230 16.95 4.73 18.64
N LEU A 231 18.25 4.79 18.93
CA LEU A 231 18.75 4.97 20.29
C LEU A 231 18.28 6.32 20.87
N ALA A 232 18.38 7.40 20.08
CA ALA A 232 17.89 8.72 20.47
C ALA A 232 16.38 8.68 20.83
N HIS A 233 15.56 8.07 20.00
CA HIS A 233 14.13 7.90 20.28
C HIS A 233 13.86 7.11 21.57
N VAL A 234 14.64 6.06 21.84
CA VAL A 234 14.52 5.29 23.10
C VAL A 234 14.79 6.18 24.31
N HIS A 235 15.81 7.03 24.28
CA HIS A 235 16.08 8.00 25.34
C HIS A 235 14.93 9.02 25.51
N GLY A 236 14.39 9.53 24.40
CA GLY A 236 13.23 10.43 24.40
C GLY A 236 12.00 9.81 25.07
N ILE A 237 11.64 8.58 24.71
CA ILE A 237 10.50 7.85 25.29
C ILE A 237 10.74 7.58 26.79
N ALA A 238 11.94 7.17 27.18
CA ALA A 238 12.29 6.91 28.57
C ALA A 238 12.16 8.17 29.44
N ALA A 239 12.63 9.31 28.94
CA ALA A 239 12.52 10.60 29.62
C ALA A 239 11.06 11.05 29.77
N GLY A 240 10.25 10.90 28.71
CA GLY A 240 8.81 11.20 28.76
C GLY A 240 8.09 10.37 29.83
N ARG A 241 8.32 9.05 29.88
CA ARG A 241 7.73 8.17 30.90
C ARG A 241 8.17 8.52 32.32
N ALA A 242 9.42 8.92 32.51
CA ALA A 242 9.92 9.35 33.82
C ALA A 242 9.25 10.65 34.29
N ARG A 243 9.05 11.61 33.38
CA ARG A 243 8.33 12.86 33.65
C ARG A 243 6.88 12.62 34.05
N ASP A 244 6.15 11.80 33.29
CA ASP A 244 4.73 11.52 33.55
C ASP A 244 4.54 10.80 34.90
N ARG A 245 5.47 9.90 35.25
CA ARG A 245 5.49 9.24 36.56
C ARG A 245 5.74 10.23 37.71
N ALA A 246 6.68 11.15 37.56
CA ALA A 246 6.98 12.16 38.57
C ALA A 246 5.78 13.10 38.83
N VAL A 247 5.05 13.47 37.77
CA VAL A 247 3.83 14.28 37.88
C VAL A 247 2.71 13.50 38.60
N ALA A 248 2.50 12.22 38.27
CA ALA A 248 1.51 11.39 38.93
C ALA A 248 1.77 11.19 40.44
N GLU A 249 3.05 11.13 40.85
CA GLU A 249 3.44 11.02 42.25
C GLU A 249 3.27 12.33 43.04
N ASP A 250 3.33 13.50 42.38
CA ASP A 250 3.14 14.82 42.99
C ASP A 250 1.65 15.17 43.22
N PHE A 251 0.76 14.75 42.31
CA PHE A 251 -0.69 14.94 42.46
C PHE A 251 -1.38 13.90 43.39
N GLY A 252 -0.63 12.90 43.87
CA GLY A 252 -1.11 11.86 44.78
C GLY A 252 -0.90 12.14 46.28
N ARG A 253 -0.43 13.35 46.65
CA ARG A 253 -0.19 13.77 48.04
C ARG A 253 -1.16 14.84 48.53
#